data_AF-A0A5Y2VX70-F1
#
_entry.id   AF-A0A5Y2VX70-F1
#
_cell.length_a   1.000
_cell.length_b   1.000
_cell.length_c   1.000
_cell.angle_alpha   90.00
_cell.angle_beta   90.00
_cell.angle_gamma   90.00
#
_symmetry.space_group_name_H-M   'P 1'
#
loop_
_entity.id
_entity.type
_entity.pdbx_description
1 polymer ?
#
loop_
_entity_poly.entity_id
_entity_poly.type
_entity_poly.pdbx_seq_one_letter_code
_entity_poly.pdbx_strand_id
1 'polypeptide(L)'
;MKTIHDIRRSNARKLRDGVGGNSSFATMIDREPTQTSRFMGDGATKNIGDSMARHIEKCFDLPVGWLDQEHQTTNITKKPDVSITNKQIT
;
A
#
# COMPACT_ATOMS: atom_id res chain seq x y z
N MET A 1 4.23 -1.16 -21.56
CA MET A 1 5.16 -1.47 -20.46
C MET A 1 4.85 -0.50 -19.33
N LYS A 2 4.46 -0.96 -18.15
CA LYS A 2 4.23 -0.06 -17.01
C LYS A 2 5.59 0.39 -16.47
N THR A 3 5.71 1.65 -16.08
CA THR A 3 6.91 2.11 -15.38
C THR A 3 6.86 1.65 -13.92
N ILE A 4 8.01 1.60 -13.26
CA ILE A 4 8.06 1.32 -11.81
C ILE A 4 7.19 2.29 -11.00
N HIS A 5 7.06 3.54 -11.46
CA HIS A 5 6.20 4.53 -10.83
C HIS A 5 4.71 4.19 -10.95
N ASP A 6 4.30 3.62 -12.08
CA ASP A 6 2.93 3.16 -12.30
C ASP A 6 2.60 1.96 -11.41
N ILE A 7 3.55 1.04 -11.25
CA ILE A 7 3.43 -0.13 -10.37
C ILE A 7 3.26 0.33 -8.92
N ARG A 8 4.18 1.17 -8.42
CA ARG A 8 4.11 1.74 -7.06
C ARG A 8 2.80 2.47 -6.81
N ARG A 9 2.34 3.28 -7.77
CA ARG A 9 1.07 4.02 -7.64
C ARG A 9 -0.12 3.08 -7.59
N SER A 10 -0.16 2.06 -8.45
CA SER A 10 -1.22 1.05 -8.44
C SER A 10 -1.27 0.31 -7.10
N ASN A 11 -0.12 -0.08 -6.57
CA ASN A 11 -0.02 -0.77 -5.28
C ASN A 11 -0.40 0.13 -4.10
N ALA A 12 0.06 1.38 -4.08
CA ALA A 12 -0.32 2.35 -3.06
C ALA A 12 -1.84 2.61 -3.05
N ARG A 13 -2.48 2.66 -4.23
CA ARG A 13 -3.95 2.76 -4.34
C ARG A 13 -4.66 1.54 -3.76
N LYS A 14 -4.13 0.33 -3.93
CA LYS A 14 -4.70 -0.86 -3.28
C LYS A 14 -4.64 -0.78 -1.76
N LEU A 15 -3.49 -0.37 -1.21
CA LEU A 15 -3.34 -0.17 0.23
C LEU A 15 -4.33 0.87 0.74
N ARG A 16 -4.48 1.99 0.01
CA ARG A 16 -5.48 3.02 0.31
C ARG A 16 -6.90 2.48 0.37
N ASP A 17 -7.29 1.72 -0.64
CA ASP A 17 -8.63 1.17 -0.73
C ASP A 17 -8.88 0.14 0.40
N GLY A 18 -7.83 -0.58 0.81
CA GLY A 18 -7.85 -1.49 1.96
C GLY A 18 -8.03 -0.80 3.31
N VAL A 19 -7.51 0.42 3.49
CA VAL A 19 -7.62 1.18 4.75
C VAL A 19 -8.82 2.14 4.80
N GLY A 20 -9.65 2.17 3.76
CA GLY A 20 -10.88 2.97 3.73
C GLY A 20 -10.73 4.38 3.14
N GLY A 21 -9.70 4.64 2.34
CA GLY A 21 -9.59 5.85 1.53
C GLY A 21 -8.36 6.71 1.80
N ASN A 22 -8.32 7.87 1.14
CA ASN A 22 -7.12 8.71 1.05
C ASN A 22 -6.71 9.32 2.40
N SER A 23 -7.67 9.72 3.23
CA SER A 23 -7.42 10.28 4.55
C SER A 23 -6.82 9.25 5.50
N SER A 24 -7.41 8.05 5.58
CA SER A 24 -6.89 6.96 6.40
C SER A 24 -5.50 6.52 5.96
N PHE A 25 -5.27 6.43 4.65
CA PHE A 25 -3.96 6.12 4.11
C PHE A 25 -2.92 7.17 4.51
N ALA A 26 -3.25 8.46 4.38
CA ALA A 26 -2.36 9.55 4.76
C ALA A 26 -1.95 9.44 6.24
N THR A 27 -2.91 9.18 7.14
CA THR A 27 -2.65 8.96 8.57
C THR A 27 -1.75 7.74 8.80
N MET A 28 -1.99 6.62 8.12
CA MET A 28 -1.19 5.39 8.26
C MET A 28 0.28 5.61 7.85
N ILE A 29 0.52 6.43 6.83
CA ILE A 29 1.88 6.75 6.37
C ILE A 29 2.46 7.98 7.06
N ASP A 30 1.85 8.48 8.14
CA ASP A 30 2.30 9.68 8.86
C ASP A 30 2.50 10.88 7.91
N ARG A 31 1.52 11.12 7.02
CA ARG A 31 1.52 12.26 6.09
C ARG A 31 0.20 12.99 6.12
N GLU A 32 0.28 14.24 5.70
CA GLU A 32 -0.88 15.10 5.56
C GLU A 32 -1.65 14.75 4.26
N PRO A 33 -3.01 14.73 4.29
CA PRO A 33 -3.83 14.30 3.14
C PRO A 33 -3.56 15.05 1.84
N THR A 34 -3.24 16.35 1.88
CA THR A 34 -2.95 17.10 0.65
C THR A 34 -1.66 16.60 -0.02
N GLN A 35 -0.64 16.22 0.75
CA GLN A 35 0.59 15.62 0.18
C GLN A 35 0.29 14.27 -0.48
N THR A 36 -0.53 13.45 0.16
CA THR A 36 -0.96 12.15 -0.37
C THR A 36 -1.68 12.30 -1.70
N SER A 37 -2.58 13.29 -1.80
CA SER A 37 -3.31 13.60 -3.03
C SER A 37 -2.38 13.90 -4.22
N ARG A 38 -1.21 14.53 -3.99
CA ARG A 38 -0.28 14.92 -5.07
C ARG A 38 0.39 13.73 -5.77
N PHE A 39 0.54 12.59 -5.10
CA PHE A 39 1.15 11.38 -5.70
C PHE A 39 0.17 10.23 -5.94
N MET A 40 -1.01 10.27 -5.33
CA MET A 40 -2.05 9.24 -5.48
C MET A 40 -3.31 9.67 -6.25
N GLY A 41 -3.58 10.98 -6.32
CA GLY A 41 -4.74 11.53 -7.01
C GLY A 41 -4.77 11.19 -8.50
N ASP A 42 -5.91 11.43 -9.14
CA ASP A 42 -6.08 11.15 -10.57
C ASP A 42 -5.18 12.05 -11.44
N GLY A 43 -4.98 13.30 -11.00
CA GLY A 43 -3.99 14.24 -11.54
C GLY A 43 -2.66 14.25 -10.78
N ALA A 44 -2.18 13.08 -10.31
CA ALA A 44 -0.94 13.01 -9.54
C ALA A 44 0.24 13.64 -10.30
N THR A 45 0.73 14.77 -9.79
CA THR A 45 1.86 15.53 -10.36
C THR A 45 3.22 15.00 -9.90
N LYS A 46 3.22 14.12 -8.89
CA LYS A 46 4.43 13.54 -8.31
C LYS A 46 4.42 12.02 -8.41
N ASN A 47 5.59 11.47 -8.67
CA ASN A 47 5.83 10.03 -8.66
C ASN A 47 6.23 9.56 -7.27
N ILE A 48 5.95 8.29 -6.97
CA ILE A 48 6.43 7.62 -5.76
C ILE A 48 7.88 7.20 -6.01
N GLY A 49 8.80 8.00 -5.46
CA GLY A 49 10.23 7.67 -5.44
C GLY A 49 10.57 6.60 -4.41
N ASP A 50 11.83 6.18 -4.38
CA ASP A 50 12.28 5.08 -3.52
C ASP A 50 12.05 5.36 -2.04
N SER A 51 12.40 6.56 -1.57
CA SER A 51 12.23 6.93 -0.15
C SER A 51 10.76 6.86 0.28
N MET A 52 9.82 7.28 -0.58
CA MET A 52 8.40 7.20 -0.28
C MET A 52 7.90 5.76 -0.34
N ALA A 53 8.37 4.97 -1.31
CA ALA A 53 8.01 3.56 -1.41
C ALA A 53 8.44 2.78 -0.14
N ARG A 54 9.70 2.94 0.29
CA ARG A 54 10.22 2.32 1.51
C ARG A 54 9.50 2.79 2.77
N HIS A 55 9.13 4.08 2.82
CA HIS A 55 8.36 4.62 3.94
C HIS A 55 6.96 3.98 4.03
N ILE A 56 6.25 3.89 2.90
CA ILE A 56 4.95 3.22 2.84
C ILE A 56 5.09 1.75 3.25
N GLU A 57 6.08 1.03 2.74
CA GLU A 57 6.33 -0.38 3.11
C GLU A 57 6.51 -0.52 4.63
N LYS A 58 7.31 0.35 5.25
CA LYS A 58 7.53 0.35 6.70
C LYS A 58 6.26 0.64 7.49
N CYS A 59 5.45 1.62 7.05
CA CYS A 59 4.20 1.97 7.72
C CYS A 59 3.13 0.87 7.65
N PHE A 60 3.17 0.05 6.60
CA PHE A 60 2.26 -1.07 6.40
C PHE A 60 2.83 -2.42 6.85
N ASP A 61 4.02 -2.42 7.47
CA ASP A 61 4.76 -3.63 7.87
C ASP A 61 4.94 -4.63 6.71
N LEU A 62 5.24 -4.10 5.53
CA LEU A 62 5.44 -4.86 4.30
C LEU A 62 6.94 -5.11 4.03
N PRO A 63 7.27 -6.20 3.33
CA PRO A 63 8.65 -6.47 2.94
C PRO A 63 9.16 -5.38 1.99
N VAL A 64 10.46 -5.09 2.09
CA VAL A 64 11.15 -4.17 1.21
C VAL A 64 11.02 -4.65 -0.24
N GLY A 65 10.52 -3.78 -1.12
CA GLY A 65 10.31 -4.09 -2.53
C GLY A 65 8.88 -4.50 -2.85
N TRP A 66 8.00 -4.63 -1.84
CA TRP A 66 6.60 -4.96 -2.07
C TRP A 66 5.91 -3.97 -3.01
N LEU A 67 6.17 -2.66 -2.86
CA LEU A 67 5.57 -1.64 -3.73
C LEU A 67 6.14 -1.68 -5.16
N ASP A 68 7.31 -2.28 -5.36
CA ASP A 68 8.02 -2.38 -6.63
C ASP A 68 7.55 -3.58 -7.48
N GLN A 69 6.79 -4.50 -6.89
CA GLN A 69 6.29 -5.71 -7.56
C GLN A 69 4.92 -5.48 -8.20
N GLU A 70 4.69 -6.02 -9.39
CA GLU A 70 3.35 -6.04 -9.97
C GLU A 70 2.44 -7.00 -9.20
N HIS A 71 1.62 -6.46 -8.32
CA HIS A 71 0.52 -7.23 -7.74
C HIS A 71 -0.62 -7.20 -8.75
N GLN A 72 -1.18 -8.36 -9.11
CA GLN A 72 -2.39 -8.39 -9.90
C GLN A 72 -3.52 -7.69 -9.11
N THR A 73 -4.38 -6.95 -9.80
CA THR A 73 -5.61 -6.40 -9.21
C THR A 73 -6.63 -7.53 -9.05
N THR A 74 -6.25 -8.58 -8.33
CA THR A 74 -7.20 -9.62 -7.95
C THR A 74 -8.09 -9.00 -6.89
N ASN A 75 -9.35 -8.80 -7.27
CA ASN A 75 -10.45 -8.36 -6.44
C ASN A 75 -10.76 -9.43 -5.37
N ILE A 76 -9.78 -9.76 -4.52
CA ILE A 76 -9.87 -10.79 -3.50
C ILE A 76 -9.97 -10.13 -2.13
N THR A 77 -11.22 -9.94 -1.74
CA THR A 77 -11.78 -10.42 -0.48
C THR A 77 -10.77 -10.63 0.65
N LYS A 78 -10.93 -9.82 1.70
CA LYS A 78 -10.47 -10.10 3.06
C LYS A 78 -10.39 -11.61 3.32
N LYS A 79 -9.18 -12.16 3.36
CA LYS A 79 -8.91 -13.38 4.12
C LYS A 79 -7.85 -13.01 5.14
N PRO A 80 -8.21 -12.91 6.44
CA PRO A 80 -7.20 -12.95 7.47
C PRO A 80 -6.70 -14.40 7.51
N ASP A 81 -5.61 -14.68 6.79
CA ASP A 81 -4.78 -15.84 7.11
C ASP A 81 -3.97 -15.48 8.36
N VAL A 82 -4.63 -15.60 9.51
CA VAL A 82 -3.95 -15.77 10.79
C VAL A 82 -3.91 -17.26 11.09
N SER A 83 -3.01 -17.95 10.40
CA SER A 83 -2.46 -19.19 10.91
C SER A 83 -1.67 -18.89 12.19
N ILE A 84 -2.21 -19.32 13.34
CA ILE A 84 -1.54 -20.07 14.42
C ILE A 84 -2.45 -20.02 15.67
N THR A 85 -3.03 -21.17 16.06
CA THR A 85 -2.85 -21.80 17.39
C THR A 85 -3.75 -23.03 17.48
N ASN A 86 -3.26 -24.19 17.03
CA ASN A 86 -3.73 -25.47 17.58
C ASN A 86 -2.93 -25.73 18.86
N LYS A 87 -3.48 -25.33 20.01
CA LYS A 87 -3.09 -25.93 21.29
C LYS A 87 -3.94 -27.17 21.50
N GLN A 88 -3.38 -28.33 21.18
CA GLN A 88 -3.83 -29.59 21.77
C GLN A 88 -3.50 -29.52 23.26
N ILE A 89 -4.52 -29.59 24.11
CA ILE A 89 -4.37 -29.83 25.55
C ILE A 89 -4.87 -31.24 25.80
N THR A 90 -4.00 -31.99 26.46
CA THR A 90 -4.07 -33.40 26.87
C THR A 90 -5.32 -33.76 27.65
#